data_AF-A0A1C3XV08-F1
#
_entry.id   AF-A0A1C3XV08-F1
#
_cell.length_a   1.000
_cell.length_b   1.000
_cell.length_c   1.000
_cell.angle_alpha   90.00
_cell.angle_beta   90.00
_cell.angle_gamma   90.00
#
_symmetry.space_group_name_H-M   'P 1'
#
loop_
_entity.id
_entity.type
_entity.pdbx_description
1 polymer ?
#
loop_
_entity_poly.entity_id
_entity_poly.type
_entity_poly.pdbx_seq_one_letter_code
_entity_poly.pdbx_strand_id
1 'polypeptide(L)'
;MSDRETRTDATLKREATVKQLLRRAVKRSRPSESVSVVPHGWETDPNREFAPDRDAEAIVWFLIALPIFIVAHAICVKIGAI
;
A
#
# COMPACT_ATOMS: atom_id res chain seq x y z
N MET A 1 -42.45 47.11 1.77
CA MET A 1 -41.26 46.52 2.44
C MET A 1 -41.13 45.00 2.19
N SER A 2 -41.71 44.43 1.12
CA SER A 2 -41.82 42.96 0.95
C SER A 2 -40.90 42.33 -0.10
N ASP A 3 -40.36 43.08 -1.06
CA ASP A 3 -39.60 42.50 -2.19
C ASP A 3 -38.12 42.22 -1.89
N ARG A 4 -37.59 42.75 -0.78
CA ARG A 4 -36.16 42.57 -0.42
C ARG A 4 -35.91 41.24 0.29
N GLU A 5 -36.88 40.79 1.08
CA GLU A 5 -36.79 39.59 1.93
C GLU A 5 -36.93 38.30 1.11
N THR A 6 -37.81 38.33 0.10
CA THR A 6 -37.97 37.21 -0.85
C THR A 6 -36.73 36.98 -1.71
N ARG A 7 -35.97 38.04 -1.99
CA ARG A 7 -34.73 37.98 -2.80
C ARG A 7 -33.58 37.35 -2.01
N THR A 8 -33.47 37.62 -0.70
CA THR A 8 -32.43 37.05 0.16
C THR A 8 -32.66 35.56 0.43
N ASP A 9 -33.91 35.13 0.57
CA ASP A 9 -34.26 33.72 0.76
C ASP A 9 -33.98 32.89 -0.50
N ALA A 10 -34.22 33.47 -1.69
CA ALA A 10 -33.91 32.83 -2.95
C ALA A 10 -32.39 32.64 -3.15
N THR A 11 -31.58 33.61 -2.73
CA THR A 11 -30.11 33.50 -2.80
C THR A 11 -29.56 32.46 -1.83
N LEU A 12 -30.06 32.41 -0.59
CA LEU A 12 -29.62 31.42 0.41
C LEU A 12 -29.95 29.99 0.00
N LYS A 13 -31.15 29.77 -0.58
CA LYS A 13 -31.55 28.46 -1.11
C LYS A 13 -30.64 28.02 -2.25
N ARG A 14 -30.32 28.93 -3.18
CA ARG A 14 -29.42 28.65 -4.30
C ARG A 14 -28.01 28.29 -3.82
N GLU A 15 -27.47 29.01 -2.85
CA GLU A 15 -26.16 28.72 -2.26
C GLU A 15 -26.12 27.35 -1.56
N ALA A 16 -27.19 27.00 -0.84
CA ALA A 16 -27.31 25.69 -0.20
C ALA A 16 -27.34 24.55 -1.23
N THR A 17 -28.08 24.73 -2.34
CA THR A 17 -28.12 23.76 -3.44
C THR A 17 -26.76 23.61 -4.11
N VAL A 18 -26.06 24.71 -4.39
CA VAL A 18 -24.71 24.67 -4.99
C VAL A 18 -23.72 23.97 -4.05
N LYS A 19 -23.73 24.27 -2.75
CA LYS A 19 -22.90 23.58 -1.76
C LYS A 19 -23.19 22.08 -1.71
N GLN A 20 -24.45 21.68 -1.82
CA GLN A 20 -24.84 20.27 -1.83
C GLN A 20 -24.39 19.56 -3.12
N LEU A 21 -24.52 20.22 -4.27
CA LEU A 21 -24.04 19.70 -5.55
C LEU A 21 -22.52 19.56 -5.56
N LEU A 22 -21.78 20.54 -5.04
CA LEU A 22 -20.32 20.47 -4.91
C LEU A 22 -19.89 19.35 -3.96
N ARG A 23 -20.53 19.22 -2.78
CA ARG A 23 -20.26 18.08 -1.87
C ARG A 23 -20.54 16.73 -2.52
N ARG A 24 -21.60 16.64 -3.34
CA ARG A 24 -21.95 15.41 -4.05
C ARG A 24 -20.98 15.12 -5.20
N ALA A 25 -20.49 16.14 -5.90
CA ALA A 25 -19.47 16.01 -6.92
C ALA A 25 -18.12 15.58 -6.31
N VAL A 26 -17.71 16.17 -5.19
CA VAL A 26 -16.51 15.75 -4.44
C VAL A 26 -16.64 14.31 -3.95
N LYS A 27 -17.79 13.91 -3.39
CA LYS A 27 -18.04 12.52 -2.99
C LYS A 27 -18.05 11.54 -4.17
N ARG A 28 -18.54 11.96 -5.34
CA ARG A 28 -18.61 11.11 -6.55
C ARG A 28 -17.25 11.03 -7.27
N SER A 29 -16.45 12.07 -7.17
CA SER A 29 -15.10 12.16 -7.75
C SER A 29 -14.01 11.57 -6.86
N ARG A 30 -14.33 11.18 -5.63
CA ARG A 30 -13.41 10.37 -4.83
C ARG A 30 -13.64 8.93 -5.29
N PRO A 31 -12.81 8.36 -6.18
CA PRO A 31 -12.79 6.91 -6.30
C PRO A 31 -12.61 6.41 -4.87
N SER A 32 -13.45 5.47 -4.46
CA SER A 32 -13.18 4.71 -3.25
C SER A 32 -11.73 4.25 -3.39
N GLU A 33 -10.84 4.85 -2.60
CA GLU A 33 -9.55 4.23 -2.30
C GLU A 33 -9.94 2.88 -1.74
N SER A 34 -10.04 1.88 -2.64
CA SER A 34 -9.69 0.52 -2.32
C SER A 34 -8.38 0.69 -1.59
N VAL A 35 -8.42 0.49 -0.27
CA VAL A 35 -7.29 0.60 0.63
C VAL A 35 -6.19 -0.20 -0.04
N SER A 36 -5.30 0.51 -0.74
CA SER A 36 -4.18 -0.12 -1.38
C SER A 36 -3.34 -0.53 -0.20
N VAL A 37 -3.28 -1.84 0.04
CA VAL A 37 -2.40 -2.44 1.04
C VAL A 37 -0.93 -2.20 0.67
N VAL A 38 -0.65 -1.54 -0.46
CA VAL A 38 0.68 -1.06 -0.82
C VAL A 38 0.91 0.30 -0.14
N PRO A 39 1.85 0.40 0.81
CA PRO A 39 2.24 1.68 1.39
C PRO A 39 2.68 2.64 0.27
N HIS A 40 2.03 3.79 0.17
CA HIS A 40 2.46 4.85 -0.74
C HIS A 40 3.94 5.20 -0.47
N GLY A 41 4.77 5.17 -1.51
CA GLY A 41 6.20 5.50 -1.43
C GLY A 41 7.17 4.36 -1.76
N TRP A 42 6.69 3.12 -1.88
CA TRP A 42 7.54 1.95 -2.22
C TRP A 42 7.93 1.87 -3.70
N GLU A 43 7.25 2.59 -4.57
CA GLU A 43 7.50 2.56 -6.02
C GLU A 43 8.79 3.30 -6.42
N THR A 44 9.29 4.20 -5.56
CA THR A 44 10.49 5.04 -5.83
C THR A 44 11.44 5.08 -4.64
N ASP A 45 11.30 4.18 -3.66
CA ASP A 45 12.20 4.14 -2.50
C ASP A 45 13.60 3.64 -2.94
N PRO A 46 14.65 4.50 -2.91
CA PRO A 46 16.00 4.10 -3.25
C PRO A 46 16.64 3.16 -2.22
N ASN A 47 15.99 2.92 -1.07
CA ASN A 47 16.45 1.95 -0.08
C ASN A 47 15.73 0.59 -0.19
N ARG A 48 14.90 0.39 -1.23
CA ARG A 48 14.13 -0.84 -1.42
C ARG A 48 15.01 -2.08 -1.58
N GLU A 49 16.20 -1.96 -2.16
CA GLU A 49 17.16 -3.07 -2.24
C GLU A 49 17.71 -3.52 -0.89
N PHE A 50 17.65 -2.68 0.15
CA PHE A 50 18.14 -2.99 1.50
C PHE A 50 17.02 -3.46 2.44
N ALA A 51 15.80 -3.61 1.94
CA ALA A 51 14.69 -4.08 2.74
C ALA A 51 14.98 -5.52 3.22
N PRO A 52 15.00 -5.76 4.55
CA PRO A 52 15.39 -7.05 5.13
C PRO A 52 14.50 -8.21 4.67
N ASP A 53 13.27 -7.91 4.24
CA ASP A 53 12.27 -8.91 3.88
C ASP A 53 12.51 -9.61 2.54
N ARG A 54 13.35 -9.06 1.63
CA ARG A 54 13.54 -9.69 0.30
C ARG A 54 14.34 -10.99 0.36
N ASP A 55 15.39 -10.99 1.18
CA ASP A 55 16.40 -12.06 1.15
C ASP A 55 16.45 -12.86 2.46
N ALA A 56 15.72 -12.44 3.51
CA ALA A 56 15.75 -13.11 4.80
C ALA A 56 15.44 -14.61 4.70
N GLU A 57 14.42 -15.00 3.94
CA GLU A 57 14.05 -16.41 3.78
C GLU A 57 15.14 -17.20 3.04
N ALA A 58 15.67 -16.67 1.94
CA ALA A 58 16.73 -17.31 1.17
C ALA A 58 18.02 -17.46 1.98
N ILE A 59 18.37 -16.44 2.78
CA ILE A 59 19.52 -16.46 3.68
C ILE A 59 19.34 -17.53 4.77
N VAL A 60 18.15 -17.60 5.37
CA VAL A 60 17.84 -18.63 6.38
C VAL A 60 17.98 -20.04 5.78
N TRP A 61 17.42 -20.27 4.59
CA TRP A 61 17.56 -21.55 3.89
C TRP A 61 19.02 -21.89 3.58
N PHE A 62 19.79 -20.91 3.10
CA PHE A 62 21.21 -21.11 2.80
C PHE A 62 22.01 -21.48 4.07
N LEU A 63 21.79 -20.76 5.18
CA LEU A 63 22.46 -21.00 6.45
C LEU A 63 22.12 -22.36 7.07
N ILE A 64 20.97 -22.94 6.74
CA ILE A 64 20.57 -24.28 7.18
C ILE A 64 21.06 -25.36 6.21
N ALA A 65 20.82 -25.19 4.91
CA ALA A 65 21.11 -26.21 3.90
C ALA A 65 22.61 -26.45 3.72
N LEU A 66 23.43 -25.40 3.78
CA LEU A 66 24.88 -25.50 3.60
C LEU A 66 25.54 -26.41 4.65
N PRO A 67 25.34 -26.23 5.97
CA PRO A 67 25.92 -27.14 6.96
C PRO A 67 25.40 -28.57 6.83
N ILE A 68 24.12 -28.77 6.52
CA ILE A 68 23.56 -30.11 6.26
C ILE A 68 24.30 -30.77 5.09
N PHE A 69 24.50 -30.04 3.99
CA PHE A 69 25.23 -30.53 2.83
C PHE A 69 26.68 -30.88 3.17
N ILE A 70 27.38 -30.03 3.93
CA ILE A 70 28.76 -30.29 4.35
C ILE A 70 28.84 -31.57 5.19
N VAL A 71 27.93 -31.77 6.14
CA VAL A 71 27.88 -32.97 6.99
C VAL A 71 27.59 -34.21 6.15
N ALA A 72 26.59 -34.15 5.26
CA ALA A 72 26.25 -35.26 4.37
C ALA A 72 27.43 -35.61 3.44
N HIS A 73 28.08 -34.61 2.86
CA HIS A 73 29.25 -34.81 2.02
C HIS A 73 30.41 -35.45 2.79
N ALA A 74 30.71 -34.98 4.00
CA ALA A 74 31.74 -35.57 4.84
C ALA A 74 31.45 -37.05 5.17
N ILE A 75 30.18 -37.41 5.41
CA ILE A 75 29.77 -38.80 5.60
C ILE A 75 30.01 -39.62 4.32
N CYS A 76 29.58 -39.12 3.16
CA CYS A 76 29.78 -39.79 1.87
C CYS A 76 31.26 -40.06 1.57
N VAL A 77 32.13 -39.07 1.83
CA VAL A 77 33.59 -39.24 1.72
C VAL A 77 34.11 -40.27 2.73
N LYS A 78 33.60 -40.24 3.97
CA LYS A 78 34.04 -41.16 5.03
C LYS A 78 33.70 -42.63 4.72
N ILE A 79 32.57 -42.87 4.07
CA ILE A 79 32.13 -44.22 3.69
C ILE A 79 32.64 -44.66 2.31
N GLY A 80 33.44 -43.82 1.62
CA GLY A 80 33.97 -44.10 0.29
C GLY A 80 32.90 -44.19 -0.80
N ALA A 81 31.75 -43.55 -0.60
CA ALA A 81 30.71 -43.44 -1.62
C ALA A 81 31.08 -42.44 -2.73
N ILE A 82 32.11 -41.63 -2.48
CA ILE A 82 32.75 -40.67 -3.39
C ILE A 82 34.26 -40.81 -3.21
#